data_AF-A0A1X7TI52-F1
#
_entry.id   AF-A0A1X7TI52-F1
#
_cell.length_a   1.000
_cell.length_b   1.000
_cell.length_c   1.000
_cell.angle_alpha   90.00
_cell.angle_beta   90.00
_cell.angle_gamma   90.00
#
_symmetry.space_group_name_H-M   'P 1'
#
loop_
_entity.id
_entity.type
_entity.pdbx_description
1 polymer ?
#
loop_
_entity_poly.entity_id
_entity_poly.type
_entity_poly.pdbx_seq_one_letter_code
_entity_poly.pdbx_strand_id
1 'polypeptide(L)' 'MIYWWKGIKPSLGHDKEASESEILDALRLSEEPMPITHLFNVCSFHHRLPGLVNIGLASVYPNLPEYTDIIPPTRSNC' A
#
# COMPACT_ATOMS: atom_id res chain seq x y z
N MET A 1 2.19 -12.57 -15.14
CA MET A 1 2.89 -11.41 -15.71
C MET A 1 1.82 -10.41 -16.14
N ILE A 2 1.54 -9.42 -15.30
CA ILE A 2 0.58 -8.36 -15.62
C ILE A 2 1.33 -7.36 -16.50
N TYR A 3 0.87 -7.15 -17.73
CA TYR A 3 1.44 -6.13 -18.60
C TYR A 3 0.99 -4.77 -18.09
N TRP A 4 1.81 -4.10 -17.29
CA TRP A 4 1.63 -2.68 -17.00
C TRP A 4 1.67 -1.92 -18.34
N TRP A 5 0.60 -1.19 -18.67
CA TRP A 5 0.63 -0.25 -19.79
C TRP A 5 1.79 0.73 -19.54
N LYS A 6 2.83 0.65 -20.39
CA LYS A 6 4.07 1.42 -20.22
C LYS A 6 3.73 2.90 -20.03
N GLY A 7 4.13 3.46 -18.88
CA GLY A 7 3.93 4.86 -18.52
C GLY A 7 2.82 5.15 -17.50
N ILE A 8 2.05 4.16 -17.07
CA ILE A 8 1.06 4.33 -15.98
C ILE A 8 1.70 3.91 -14.65
N LYS A 9 1.69 4.81 -13.66
CA LYS A 9 2.07 4.52 -12.29
C LYS A 9 0.81 4.34 -11.43
N PRO A 10 0.47 3.13 -10.97
CA PRO A 10 -0.68 2.92 -10.10
C PRO A 10 -0.48 3.63 -8.75
N SER A 11 -1.57 4.09 -8.15
CA SER A 11 -1.59 4.67 -6.79
C SER A 11 -2.67 3.97 -5.96
N LEU A 12 -2.38 3.76 -4.68
CA LEU A 12 -3.34 3.24 -3.71
C LEU A 12 -4.09 4.41 -3.06
N GLY A 13 -5.39 4.27 -2.83
CA GLY A 13 -6.18 5.32 -2.18
C GLY A 13 -7.68 5.03 -2.25
N HIS A 14 -8.48 5.87 -1.60
CA HIS A 14 -9.94 5.75 -1.56
C HIS A 14 -10.45 4.37 -1.10
N ASP A 15 -9.72 3.72 -0.18
CA ASP A 15 -10.07 2.39 0.32
C ASP A 15 -10.36 2.41 1.82
N LYS A 16 -11.47 1.78 2.23
CA LYS A 16 -11.85 1.58 3.62
C LYS A 16 -12.04 0.12 4.00
N GLU A 17 -11.93 -0.79 3.04
CA GLU A 17 -12.41 -2.17 3.16
C GLU A 17 -11.31 -3.19 2.92
N ALA A 18 -10.26 -2.85 2.16
CA ALA A 18 -9.17 -3.78 1.90
C ALA A 18 -8.51 -4.22 3.21
N SER A 19 -8.41 -5.53 3.35
CA SER A 19 -7.67 -6.18 4.40
C SER A 19 -6.16 -5.94 4.24
N GLU A 20 -5.43 -6.12 5.33
CA GLU A 20 -3.97 -6.07 5.33
C GLU A 20 -3.36 -6.97 4.25
N SER A 21 -3.84 -8.21 4.09
CA SER A 21 -3.34 -9.12 3.06
C SER A 21 -3.57 -8.62 1.63
N GLU A 22 -4.74 -8.03 1.35
CA GLU A 22 -5.04 -7.49 0.01
C GLU A 22 -4.14 -6.30 -0.33
N ILE A 23 -3.85 -5.44 0.65
CA ILE A 23 -2.94 -4.32 0.50
C ILE A 23 -1.51 -4.83 0.23
N LEU A 24 -1.05 -5.82 1.00
CA LEU A 24 0.28 -6.41 0.82
C LEU A 24 0.41 -7.12 -0.53
N ASP A 25 -0.62 -7.84 -0.97
CA ASP A 25 -0.66 -8.47 -2.29
C ASP A 25 -0.64 -7.45 -3.41
N ALA A 26 -1.34 -6.32 -3.27
CA ALA A 26 -1.27 -5.23 -4.23
C ALA A 26 0.16 -4.66 -4.33
N LEU A 27 0.84 -4.43 -3.20
CA LEU A 27 2.22 -3.93 -3.18
C LEU A 27 3.21 -4.90 -3.86
N ARG A 28 3.01 -6.23 -3.71
CA ARG A 28 3.84 -7.26 -4.37
C ARG A 28 3.78 -7.22 -5.89
N LEU A 29 2.74 -6.64 -6.48
CA LEU A 29 2.60 -6.56 -7.93
C LEU A 29 3.50 -5.49 -8.56
N SER A 30 4.09 -4.60 -7.76
CA SER A 30 4.91 -3.50 -8.24
C SER A 30 6.40 -3.75 -8.06
N GLU A 31 7.16 -3.45 -9.10
CA GLU A 31 8.64 -3.42 -9.05
C GLU A 31 9.17 -2.06 -8.56
N GLU A 32 8.28 -1.07 -8.39
CA GLU A 32 8.60 0.28 -7.90
C GLU A 32 7.73 0.66 -6.68
N PRO A 33 8.14 1.64 -5.86
CA PRO A 33 7.27 2.17 -4.80
C PRO A 33 5.97 2.75 -5.36
N MET A 34 4.83 2.18 -4.95
CA MET A 34 3.51 2.75 -5.25
C MET A 34 3.23 3.97 -4.36
N PRO A 35 2.72 5.08 -4.91
CA PRO A 35 2.18 6.15 -4.08
C PRO A 35 0.89 5.73 -3.35
N ILE A 36 0.68 6.29 -2.17
CA ILE A 36 -0.64 6.40 -1.54
C ILE A 36 -1.14 7.83 -1.72
N THR A 37 -2.27 8.00 -2.37
CA THR A 37 -2.89 9.31 -2.64
C THR A 37 -3.61 9.82 -1.40
N HIS A 38 -3.32 11.08 -1.01
CA HIS A 38 -4.00 11.78 0.09
C HIS A 38 -4.19 10.91 1.34
N LEU A 39 -3.09 10.42 1.92
CA LEU A 39 -3.13 9.59 3.13
C LEU A 39 -4.13 10.17 4.16
N PHE A 40 -5.05 9.34 4.68
CA PHE A 40 -6.23 9.66 5.51
C PHE A 40 -7.53 10.06 4.78
N ASN A 41 -7.51 10.50 3.53
CA ASN A 41 -8.74 10.81 2.81
C ASN A 41 -9.40 9.51 2.32
N VAL A 42 -10.62 9.27 2.83
CA VAL A 42 -11.40 8.07 2.47
C VAL A 42 -10.59 6.79 2.75
N CYS A 43 -9.72 6.81 3.76
CA CYS A 43 -8.93 5.66 4.21
C CYS A 43 -9.08 5.43 5.72
N SER A 44 -8.97 4.17 6.14
CA SER A 44 -9.15 3.78 7.55
C SER A 44 -7.81 3.52 8.24
N PHE A 45 -7.64 4.07 9.44
CA PHE A 45 -6.62 3.64 10.40
C PHE A 45 -7.28 2.83 11.51
N HIS A 46 -6.72 1.68 11.85
CA HIS A 46 -7.24 0.88 12.96
C HIS A 46 -6.11 0.14 13.67
N HIS A 47 -6.20 0.02 15.00
CA HIS A 47 -5.13 -0.56 15.83
C HIS A 47 -5.05 -2.09 15.78
N ARG A 48 -6.11 -2.78 15.33
CA ARG A 48 -6.13 -4.27 15.20
C ARG A 48 -6.20 -4.78 13.77
N LEU A 49 -6.65 -3.94 12.85
CA LEU A 49 -6.92 -4.33 11.46
C LEU A 49 -6.19 -3.32 10.59
N PRO A 50 -4.90 -3.54 10.30
CA PRO A 50 -4.09 -2.59 9.55
C PRO A 50 -4.71 -2.31 8.18
N GLY A 51 -5.09 -1.06 7.95
CA GLY A 51 -5.54 -0.57 6.65
C GLY A 51 -4.44 0.18 5.91
N LEU A 52 -4.80 0.80 4.78
CA LEU A 52 -3.84 1.53 3.93
C LEU A 52 -3.12 2.66 4.69
N VAL A 53 -3.80 3.29 5.66
CA VAL A 53 -3.19 4.32 6.51
C VAL A 53 -2.10 3.73 7.40
N ASN A 54 -2.32 2.57 8.00
CA ASN A 54 -1.33 1.90 8.84
C ASN A 54 -0.06 1.59 8.02
N ILE A 55 -0.25 0.99 6.84
CA ILE A 55 0.83 0.60 5.93
C ILE A 55 1.60 1.83 5.40
N GLY A 56 0.90 2.93 5.10
CA GLY A 56 1.52 4.17 4.64
C GLY A 56 2.23 4.97 5.74
N LEU A 57 1.86 4.78 7.02
CA LEU A 57 2.50 5.46 8.15
C LEU A 57 3.75 4.73 8.65
N ALA A 58 3.80 3.41 8.52
CA ALA A 58 4.93 2.62 8.99
C ALA A 58 6.22 2.95 8.22
N SER A 59 7.26 3.35 8.95
CA SER A 59 8.60 3.57 8.42
C SER A 59 9.41 2.29 8.28
N VAL A 60 9.01 1.26 9.03
CA VAL A 60 9.61 -0.07 9.07
C VAL A 60 8.49 -1.07 9.25
N TYR A 61 8.51 -2.16 8.49
CA TYR A 61 7.54 -3.23 8.63
C TYR A 61 8.01 -4.30 9.63
N PRO A 62 7.06 -5.02 10.25
CA PRO A 62 7.39 -6.14 11.13
C PRO A 62 8.27 -7.18 10.41
N ASN A 63 9.16 -7.83 11.16
CA ASN A 63 9.92 -8.97 10.66
C ASN A 63 9.04 -10.23 10.67
N LEU A 64 8.03 -10.25 9.80
CA LEU A 64 7.07 -11.34 9.64
C LEU A 64 7.03 -11.79 8.17
N PRO A 65 6.78 -13.07 7.88
CA PRO A 65 6.82 -13.61 6.53
C PRO A 65 5.94 -12.85 5.53
N GLU A 66 4.76 -12.40 5.94
CA GLU A 66 3.81 -11.65 5.12
C GLU A 66 4.29 -10.26 4.72
N TYR A 67 5.34 -9.72 5.34
CA TYR A 67 5.96 -8.44 4.97
C TYR A 67 7.25 -8.63 4.16
N THR A 68 7.58 -9.87 3.76
CA THR A 68 8.76 -10.15 2.92
C THR A 68 8.50 -9.74 1.47
N ASP A 69 9.55 -9.30 0.78
CA ASP A 69 9.57 -8.97 -0.65
C ASP A 69 8.58 -7.88 -1.09
N ILE A 70 8.16 -7.01 -0.17
CA ILE A 70 7.36 -5.82 -0.49
C ILE A 70 8.24 -4.58 -0.53
N ILE A 71 7.95 -3.69 -1.49
CA ILE A 71 8.51 -2.36 -1.52
C ILE A 71 7.53 -1.43 -0.80
N PRO A 72 7.93 -0.75 0.29
CA PRO A 72 7.04 0.17 0.99
C PRO A 72 6.50 1.28 0.06
N PRO A 73 5.23 1.67 0.20
CA PRO A 73 4.67 2.74 -0.60
C PRO A 73 5.19 4.10 -0.16
N THR A 74 5.15 5.06 -1.07
CA THR A 74 5.47 6.46 -0.78
C THR A 74 4.21 7.25 -0.45
N ARG A 75 4.30 8.21 0.47
CA ARG A 75 3.19 9.15 0.71
C ARG A 75 3.17 10.19 -0.40
N SER A 76 2.05 10.29 -1.11
CA SER A 76 1.86 11.30 -2.15
C SER A 76 0.88 12.37 -1.69
N ASN A 77 1.31 13.63 -1.80
CA ASN A 77 0.46 14.81 -1.58
C ASN A 77 -0.11 15.37 -2.90
N CYS A 78 0.11 14.70 -4.04
CA CYS A 78 -0.47 15.08 -5.33
C CYS A 78 -1.97 15.28 -5.23
#